data_AF-A0A9N9C6U9-F1
#
_entry.id   AF-A0A9N9C6U9-F1
#
_cell.length_a   1.000
_cell.length_b   1.000
_cell.length_c   1.000
_cell.angle_alpha   90.00
_cell.angle_beta   90.00
_cell.angle_gamma   90.00
#
_symmetry.space_group_name_H-M   'P 1'
#
loop_
_entity.id
_entity.type
_entity.pdbx_description
1 polymer ?
#
loop_
_entity_poly.entity_id
_entity_poly.type
_entity_poly.pdbx_seq_one_letter_code
_entity_poly.pdbx_strand_id
1 'polypeptide(L)'
;MYCEVYMKKRPLPKKPKPYRINLLLELAVSGWNMIRAAVIKKFRECKDIEVRYLLDLLDNITPLALDFYPVIFWSGHWPAYMDALFRAWTLFF
;
A
#
# COMPACT_ATOMS: atom_id res chain seq x y z
N MET A 1 -3.56 -17.24 -1.43
CA MET A 1 -2.22 -16.84 -0.94
C MET A 1 -2.25 -15.94 0.32
N TYR A 2 -2.80 -14.72 0.34
CA TYR A 2 -2.81 -13.90 1.58
C TYR A 2 -3.69 -14.47 2.72
N CYS A 3 -4.85 -15.06 2.37
CA CYS A 3 -5.77 -15.65 3.34
C CYS A 3 -5.19 -16.88 4.07
N GLU A 4 -4.28 -17.62 3.43
CA GLU A 4 -3.75 -18.89 3.96
C GLU A 4 -2.69 -18.70 5.03
N VAL A 5 -1.90 -17.62 4.93
CA VAL A 5 -0.74 -17.39 5.83
C VAL A 5 -1.15 -16.69 7.13
N TYR A 6 -2.12 -15.76 7.08
CA TYR A 6 -2.40 -14.87 8.23
C TYR A 6 -3.83 -14.96 8.81
N MET A 7 -4.79 -15.61 8.14
CA MET A 7 -6.21 -15.52 8.53
C MET A 7 -6.90 -16.88 8.67
N LYS A 8 -6.38 -17.73 9.57
CA LYS A 8 -7.00 -19.06 9.77
C LYS A 8 -8.38 -19.07 10.43
N LYS A 9 -8.89 -17.99 11.07
CA LYS A 9 -10.15 -18.09 11.85
C LYS A 9 -11.04 -16.84 11.99
N ARG A 10 -10.82 -15.73 11.29
CA ARG A 10 -11.73 -14.57 11.41
C ARG A 10 -12.14 -14.05 10.04
N PRO A 11 -13.45 -14.05 9.70
CA PRO A 11 -13.90 -13.39 8.49
C PRO A 11 -13.51 -11.91 8.57
N LEU A 12 -12.89 -11.42 7.50
CA LEU A 12 -12.58 -10.00 7.38
C LEU A 12 -13.87 -9.18 7.55
N PRO A 13 -13.83 -8.05 8.26
CA PRO A 13 -14.98 -7.17 8.35
C PRO A 13 -15.36 -6.71 6.94
N LYS A 14 -16.62 -6.94 6.53
CA LYS A 14 -17.15 -6.54 5.20
C LYS A 14 -16.95 -5.05 4.91
N LYS A 15 -16.90 -4.23 5.97
CA LYS A 15 -16.55 -2.80 5.93
C LYS A 15 -15.54 -2.50 7.03
N PRO A 16 -14.23 -2.48 6.74
CA PRO A 16 -13.24 -2.04 7.70
C PRO A 16 -13.49 -0.58 8.09
N LYS A 17 -13.29 -0.25 9.38
CA LYS A 17 -13.46 1.13 9.85
C LYS A 17 -12.34 2.01 9.27
N PRO A 18 -12.63 3.20 8.71
CA PRO A 18 -11.65 4.06 8.05
C PRO A 18 -10.37 4.31 8.86
N TYR A 19 -10.51 4.65 10.14
CA TYR A 19 -9.37 4.93 11.00
C TYR A 19 -8.40 3.74 11.12
N ARG A 20 -8.90 2.51 11.00
CA ARG A 20 -8.05 1.30 11.07
C ARG A 20 -7.23 1.16 9.80
N ILE A 21 -7.79 1.49 8.64
CA ILE A 21 -7.05 1.46 7.39
C ILE A 21 -6.02 2.58 7.37
N ASN A 22 -6.40 3.79 7.77
CA ASN A 22 -5.47 4.91 7.86
C ASN A 22 -4.27 4.57 8.77
N LEU A 23 -4.56 4.02 9.96
CA LEU A 23 -3.51 3.57 10.88
C LEU A 23 -2.61 2.49 10.26
N LEU A 24 -3.17 1.52 9.54
CA LEU A 24 -2.37 0.48 8.87
C LEU A 24 -1.49 1.06 7.77
N LEU A 25 -1.98 2.03 7.00
CA LEU A 25 -1.20 2.73 5.97
C LEU A 25 -0.08 3.57 6.59
N GLU A 26 -0.37 4.32 7.66
CA GLU A 26 0.64 5.08 8.41
C GLU A 26 1.74 4.15 8.96
N LEU A 27 1.35 3.01 9.54
CA LEU A 27 2.31 2.02 10.04
C LEU A 27 3.14 1.40 8.92
N ALA A 28 2.53 1.14 7.75
CA ALA A 28 3.24 0.61 6.58
C ALA A 28 4.27 1.61 6.05
N VAL A 29 3.90 2.88 5.88
CA VAL A 29 4.82 3.95 5.43
C VAL A 29 5.92 4.17 6.45
N SER A 30 5.58 4.26 7.74
CA SER A 30 6.55 4.44 8.82
C SER A 30 7.54 3.28 8.91
N GLY A 31 7.02 2.04 8.93
CA GLY A 31 7.83 0.83 8.96
C GLY A 31 8.74 0.69 7.74
N TRP A 32 8.24 1.04 6.55
CA TRP A 32 9.05 1.09 5.34
C TRP A 32 10.19 2.10 5.47
N ASN A 33 9.90 3.35 5.86
CA ASN A 33 10.91 4.40 6.03
C ASN A 33 12.03 4.01 7.01
N MET A 34 11.72 3.25 8.06
CA MET A 34 12.71 2.76 9.02
C MET A 34 13.71 1.79 8.39
N ILE A 35 13.25 0.86 7.54
CA ILE A 35 14.10 -0.19 6.95
C ILE A 35 14.62 0.16 5.56
N ARG A 36 14.06 1.20 4.93
CA ARG A 36 14.28 1.59 3.53
C ARG A 36 15.76 1.68 3.19
N ALA A 37 16.56 2.35 4.00
CA ALA A 37 17.99 2.52 3.75
C ALA A 37 18.75 1.18 3.72
N ALA A 38 18.42 0.26 4.62
CA ALA A 38 19.04 -1.07 4.69
C ALA A 38 18.62 -1.94 3.51
N VAL A 39 17.33 -1.91 3.14
CA VAL A 39 16.79 -2.68 2.01
C VAL A 39 17.36 -2.16 0.70
N ILE A 40 17.34 -0.83 0.45
CA ILE A 40 17.94 -0.25 -0.76
C ILE A 40 19.42 -0.60 -0.82
N LYS A 41 20.19 -0.47 0.27
CA LYS A 41 21.61 -0.85 0.25
C LYS A 41 21.84 -2.31 -0.18
N LYS A 42 20.95 -3.22 0.19
CA LYS A 42 21.07 -4.66 -0.13
C LYS A 42 20.56 -5.00 -1.53
N PHE A 43 19.52 -4.31 -2.00
CA PHE A 43 18.76 -4.67 -3.21
C PHE A 43 18.86 -3.66 -4.35
N ARG A 44 19.63 -2.57 -4.21
CA ARG A 44 19.77 -1.51 -5.24
C ARG A 44 20.13 -2.05 -6.62
N GLU A 45 21.01 -3.05 -6.66
CA GLU A 45 21.50 -3.64 -7.91
C GLU A 45 20.77 -4.93 -8.28
N CYS A 46 19.76 -5.32 -7.50
CA CYS A 46 18.95 -6.49 -7.80
C CYS A 46 18.20 -6.25 -9.12
N LYS A 47 18.50 -7.07 -10.13
CA LYS A 47 17.81 -7.04 -11.42
C LYS A 47 16.50 -7.81 -11.43
N ASP A 48 16.19 -8.49 -10.33
CA ASP A 48 14.93 -9.19 -10.19
C ASP A 48 13.78 -8.19 -10.29
N ILE A 49 12.83 -8.52 -11.16
CA ILE A 49 11.69 -7.67 -11.45
C ILE A 49 10.76 -7.59 -10.24
N GLU A 50 10.62 -8.69 -9.49
CA GLU A 50 9.76 -8.76 -8.31
C GLU A 50 10.26 -7.83 -7.21
N VAL A 51 11.57 -7.79 -7.01
CA VAL A 51 12.21 -6.91 -6.03
C VAL A 51 12.04 -5.45 -6.41
N ARG A 52 12.20 -5.09 -7.69
CA ARG A 52 11.98 -3.72 -8.15
C ARG A 52 10.52 -3.29 -8.00
N TYR A 53 9.57 -4.15 -8.36
CA TYR A 53 8.14 -3.88 -8.15
C TYR A 53 7.82 -3.69 -6.67
N LEU A 54 8.39 -4.51 -5.79
CA LEU A 54 8.17 -4.35 -4.36
C LEU A 54 8.73 -3.02 -3.83
N LEU A 55 9.93 -2.63 -4.28
CA LEU A 55 10.52 -1.34 -3.90
C LEU A 55 9.67 -0.16 -4.41
N ASP A 56 9.22 -0.22 -5.67
CA ASP A 56 8.38 0.81 -6.28
C ASP A 56 7.01 0.94 -5.58
N LEU A 57 6.40 -0.20 -5.24
CA LEU A 57 5.15 -0.24 -4.45
C LEU A 57 5.31 0.45 -3.09
N LEU A 58 6.43 0.21 -2.41
CA LEU A 58 6.67 0.76 -1.07
C LEU A 58 7.10 2.24 -1.12
N ASP A 59 7.88 2.64 -2.13
CA ASP A 59 8.36 4.02 -2.28
C ASP A 59 7.30 4.96 -2.84
N ASN A 60 6.52 4.51 -3.83
CA ASN A 60 5.63 5.39 -4.59
C ASN A 60 4.16 5.12 -4.27
N ILE A 61 3.71 3.86 -4.36
CA ILE A 61 2.28 3.54 -4.25
C ILE A 61 1.77 3.62 -2.82
N THR A 62 2.57 3.25 -1.82
CA THR A 62 2.14 3.22 -0.41
C THR A 62 1.89 4.63 0.16
N PRO A 63 2.79 5.62 -0.03
CA PRO A 63 2.52 7.01 0.38
C PRO A 63 1.36 7.64 -0.39
N LEU A 64 1.28 7.37 -1.68
CA LEU A 64 0.20 7.85 -2.56
C LEU A 64 -1.17 7.34 -2.10
N ALA A 65 -1.25 6.05 -1.72
CA ALA A 65 -2.45 5.48 -1.14
C ALA A 65 -2.80 6.16 0.18
N LEU A 66 -1.81 6.46 1.03
CA LEU A 66 -2.04 7.20 2.29
C LEU A 66 -2.58 8.62 2.03
N ASP A 67 -2.12 9.32 1.00
CA ASP A 67 -2.58 10.68 0.68
C ASP A 67 -4.01 10.71 0.11
N PHE A 68 -4.34 9.78 -0.80
CA PHE A 68 -5.67 9.73 -1.41
C PHE A 68 -6.72 9.06 -0.52
N TYR A 69 -6.31 8.16 0.37
CA TYR A 69 -7.24 7.36 1.15
C TYR A 69 -8.17 8.23 2.01
N PRO A 70 -7.71 9.20 2.81
CA PRO A 70 -8.59 10.08 3.58
C PRO A 70 -9.53 10.90 2.69
N VAL A 71 -9.02 11.47 1.59
CA VAL A 71 -9.76 12.38 0.71
C VAL A 71 -10.94 11.67 0.04
N ILE A 72 -10.71 10.47 -0.49
CA ILE A 72 -11.72 9.76 -1.27
C ILE A 72 -12.55 8.82 -0.40
N PHE A 73 -12.00 8.27 0.68
CA PHE A 73 -12.79 7.47 1.62
C PHE A 73 -13.84 8.34 2.33
N TRP A 74 -13.49 9.56 2.73
CA TRP A 74 -14.43 10.46 3.40
C TRP A 74 -15.55 10.94 2.47
N SER A 75 -15.32 10.97 1.15
CA SER A 75 -16.38 11.24 0.17
C SER A 75 -17.35 10.06 -0.03
N GLY A 76 -17.02 8.88 0.49
CA GLY A 76 -17.85 7.67 0.41
C GLY A 76 -17.96 7.07 -0.99
N HIS A 77 -17.20 7.57 -1.98
CA HIS A 77 -17.34 7.21 -3.39
C HIS A 77 -16.27 6.21 -3.84
N TRP A 78 -16.52 4.93 -3.56
CA TRP A 78 -15.60 3.81 -3.88
C TRP A 78 -15.17 3.70 -5.36
N PRO A 79 -16.05 3.89 -6.37
CA PRO A 79 -15.63 3.84 -7.78
C PRO A 79 -14.57 4.90 -8.11
N ALA A 80 -14.75 6.14 -7.66
CA ALA A 80 -13.75 7.19 -7.88
C ALA A 80 -12.43 6.92 -7.15
N TYR A 81 -12.44 6.21 -6.03
CA TYR A 81 -11.21 5.77 -5.37
C TYR A 81 -10.42 4.81 -6.25
N MET A 82 -11.10 3.81 -6.81
CA MET A 82 -10.47 2.85 -7.71
C MET A 82 -9.95 3.55 -8.96
N ASP A 83 -10.72 4.45 -9.56
CA ASP A 83 -10.29 5.23 -10.73
C ASP A 83 -9.09 6.13 -10.43
N ALA A 84 -9.06 6.78 -9.25
CA ALA A 84 -7.94 7.60 -8.83
C ALA A 84 -6.68 6.76 -8.64
N LEU A 85 -6.78 5.60 -7.99
CA LEU A 85 -5.67 4.66 -7.84
C LEU A 85 -5.17 4.14 -9.19
N PHE A 86 -6.06 3.76 -10.09
CA PHE A 86 -5.68 3.30 -11.44
C PHE A 86 -4.97 4.40 -12.22
N ARG A 87 -5.49 5.64 -12.20
CA ARG A 87 -4.84 6.79 -12.84
C ARG A 87 -3.48 7.08 -12.23
N ALA A 88 -3.39 7.04 -10.91
CA ALA A 88 -2.13 7.29 -10.23
C ALA A 88 -1.12 6.17 -10.53
N TRP A 89 -1.56 4.91 -10.61
CA TRP A 89 -0.72 3.80 -11.02
C TRP A 89 -0.20 3.95 -12.46
N THR A 90 -1.03 4.40 -13.40
CA THR A 90 -0.57 4.71 -14.78
C THR A 90 0.41 5.86 -14.88
N LEU A 91 0.61 6.67 -13.83
CA LEU A 91 1.66 7.70 -13.81
C LEU A 91 3.04 7.13 -13.43
N PHE A 92 3.08 5.98 -12.77
CA PHE A 92 4.31 5.33 -12.31
C PHE A 92 4.77 4.18 -13.21
N PHE A 93 4.00 3.84 -14.25
CA PHE A 93 4.29 2.77 -15.21
C PHE A 93 4.39 3.32 -16.64
#